data_AF-A0A5C7ZYK2-F1
#
_entry.id   AF-A0A5C7ZYK2-F1
#
_cell.length_a   1.000
_cell.length_b   1.000
_cell.length_c   1.000
_cell.angle_alpha   90.00
_cell.angle_beta   90.00
_cell.angle_gamma   90.00
#
_symmetry.space_group_name_H-M   'P 1'
#
loop_
_entity.id
_entity.type
_entity.pdbx_description
1 polymer ?
#
loop_
_entity_poly.entity_id
_entity_poly.type
_entity_poly.pdbx_seq_one_letter_code
_entity_poly.pdbx_strand_id
1 'polypeptide(L)'
;PFDRFHYGCDSTALTPAQRRGQELFFGKAHCSDCHELPLFQDHTVANIGLDPRPVDLGMGGYTGRPEHNGRFKTPTLRNIAASSPYMHDGRFATLREVVDFYADRVHVDAPNFDDHMFAWKLGLVKLDGGERDDLVRFLEALTDSSFLLAPEFGPPGK
;
A
#
# COMPACT_ATOMS: atom_id res chain seq x y z
N PRO A 1 16.00 0.24 -0.18
CA PRO A 1 16.65 0.11 -1.51
C PRO A 1 16.19 1.17 -2.52
N PHE A 2 14.88 1.45 -2.54
CA PHE A 2 14.27 2.48 -3.36
C PHE A 2 14.97 3.85 -3.26
N ASP A 3 15.25 4.35 -2.05
CA ASP A 3 15.84 5.69 -1.91
C ASP A 3 17.24 5.79 -2.54
N ARG A 4 18.08 4.74 -2.42
CA ARG A 4 19.39 4.72 -3.10
C ARG A 4 19.25 4.75 -4.62
N PHE A 5 18.27 4.02 -5.15
CA PHE A 5 17.99 4.00 -6.59
C PHE A 5 17.46 5.33 -7.10
N HIS A 6 16.41 5.85 -6.45
CA HIS A 6 15.64 6.99 -6.93
C HIS A 6 16.29 8.34 -6.56
N TYR A 7 16.79 8.49 -5.33
CA TYR A 7 17.39 9.74 -4.84
C TYR A 7 18.93 9.68 -4.83
N GLY A 8 19.52 8.49 -4.68
CA GLY A 8 20.97 8.29 -4.61
C GLY A 8 21.67 8.00 -5.94
N CYS A 9 20.92 7.94 -7.06
CA CYS A 9 21.42 7.61 -8.40
C CYS A 9 22.15 6.25 -8.50
N ASP A 10 21.94 5.34 -7.54
CA ASP A 10 22.48 3.98 -7.58
C ASP A 10 21.58 3.09 -8.43
N SER A 11 21.88 2.99 -9.72
CA SER A 11 21.12 2.19 -10.67
C SER A 11 21.12 0.68 -10.38
N THR A 12 21.96 0.22 -9.45
CA THR A 12 22.07 -1.17 -9.02
C THR A 12 21.28 -1.48 -7.74
N ALA A 13 20.77 -0.46 -7.05
CA ALA A 13 20.07 -0.64 -5.78
C ALA A 13 18.73 -1.39 -5.87
N LEU A 14 18.10 -1.42 -7.05
CA LEU A 14 16.91 -2.23 -7.31
C LEU A 14 17.23 -3.42 -8.22
N THR A 15 16.71 -4.59 -7.85
CA THR A 15 16.69 -5.77 -8.72
C THR A 15 15.80 -5.55 -9.94
N PRO A 16 15.94 -6.34 -11.03
CA PRO A 16 15.04 -6.27 -12.18
C PRO A 16 13.55 -6.43 -11.82
N ALA A 17 13.22 -7.34 -10.89
CA ALA A 17 11.84 -7.55 -10.44
C ALA A 17 11.28 -6.32 -9.69
N GLN A 18 12.09 -5.73 -8.82
CA GLN A 18 11.73 -4.49 -8.11
C GLN A 18 11.47 -3.32 -9.06
N ARG A 19 12.23 -3.22 -10.16
CA ARG A 19 12.01 -2.19 -11.18
C ARG A 19 10.72 -2.39 -11.96
N ARG A 20 10.41 -3.63 -12.37
CA ARG A 20 9.11 -3.94 -12.98
C ARG A 20 7.95 -3.64 -12.02
N GLY A 21 8.11 -4.00 -10.74
CA GLY A 21 7.15 -3.67 -9.70
C GLY A 21 6.97 -2.16 -9.50
N GLN A 22 8.06 -1.40 -9.58
CA GLN A 22 8.03 0.06 -9.55
C GLN A 22 7.23 0.64 -10.73
N GLU A 23 7.47 0.16 -11.94
CA GLU A 23 6.75 0.60 -13.14
C GLU A 23 5.24 0.29 -13.05
N LEU A 24 4.88 -0.87 -12.50
CA LEU A 24 3.49 -1.21 -12.22
C LEU A 24 2.88 -0.26 -11.17
N PHE A 25 3.59 -0.03 -10.07
CA PHE A 25 3.13 0.81 -8.96
C PHE A 25 2.80 2.23 -9.39
N PHE A 26 3.68 2.85 -10.19
CA PHE A 26 3.53 4.21 -10.72
C PHE A 26 2.73 4.29 -12.04
N GLY A 27 2.11 3.18 -12.45
CA GLY A 27 1.40 3.10 -13.72
C GLY A 27 0.20 2.17 -13.61
N LYS A 28 0.28 1.02 -14.27
CA LYS A 28 -0.84 0.09 -14.48
C LYS A 28 -1.60 -0.31 -13.20
N ALA A 29 -0.91 -0.40 -12.07
CA ALA A 29 -1.50 -0.84 -10.81
C ALA A 29 -2.17 0.30 -10.01
N HIS A 30 -2.06 1.56 -10.46
CA HIS A 30 -2.71 2.72 -9.84
C HIS A 30 -2.39 2.91 -8.34
N CYS A 31 -1.29 2.34 -7.85
CA CYS A 31 -0.94 2.41 -6.43
C CYS A 31 -0.49 3.83 -6.04
N SER A 32 0.18 4.52 -6.95
CA SER A 32 0.65 5.90 -6.77
C SER A 32 -0.46 6.95 -6.75
N ASP A 33 -1.71 6.59 -7.10
CA ASP A 33 -2.85 7.50 -7.08
C ASP A 33 -3.24 7.91 -5.64
N CYS A 34 -2.75 7.17 -4.63
CA CYS A 34 -2.88 7.52 -3.21
C CYS A 34 -1.54 7.42 -2.46
N HIS A 35 -0.60 6.57 -2.88
CA HIS A 35 0.68 6.39 -2.20
C HIS A 35 1.79 7.22 -2.85
N GLU A 36 1.75 8.52 -2.61
CA GLU A 36 2.61 9.51 -3.24
C GLU A 36 4.01 9.63 -2.60
N LEU A 37 5.02 9.96 -3.42
CA LEU A 37 6.36 10.28 -2.94
C LEU A 37 6.39 11.56 -2.10
N PRO A 38 7.35 11.71 -1.16
CA PRO A 38 8.44 10.78 -0.84
C PRO A 38 8.07 9.75 0.22
N LEU A 39 6.92 9.86 0.88
CA LEU A 39 6.56 9.01 2.02
C LEU A 39 5.67 7.83 1.65
N PHE A 40 5.28 7.70 0.38
CA PHE A 40 4.30 6.72 -0.09
C PHE A 40 2.99 6.79 0.72
N GLN A 41 2.56 8.02 0.99
CA GLN A 41 1.29 8.37 1.61
C GLN A 41 0.85 9.69 1.02
N ASP A 42 -0.44 9.83 0.78
CA ASP A 42 -1.08 11.13 0.66
C ASP A 42 -1.64 11.55 2.04
N HIS A 43 -2.35 12.67 2.07
CA HIS A 43 -3.08 13.12 3.24
C HIS A 43 -4.58 12.77 3.19
N THR A 44 -4.96 11.79 2.38
CA THR A 44 -6.36 11.45 2.17
C THR A 44 -6.85 10.37 3.13
N VAL A 45 -8.16 10.28 3.19
CA VAL A 45 -8.92 9.29 3.95
C VAL A 45 -9.86 8.62 2.94
N ALA A 46 -9.62 7.35 2.67
CA ALA A 46 -10.27 6.63 1.59
C ALA A 46 -11.00 5.40 2.13
N ASN A 47 -12.13 5.07 1.51
CA ASN A 47 -12.70 3.74 1.61
C ASN A 47 -12.30 2.97 0.34
N ILE A 48 -11.41 2.00 0.51
CA ILE A 48 -10.88 1.18 -0.58
C ILE A 48 -11.79 0.00 -0.95
N GLY A 49 -12.99 -0.08 -0.38
CA GLY A 49 -13.90 -1.21 -0.57
C GLY A 49 -13.35 -2.49 0.06
N LEU A 50 -12.67 -2.40 1.21
CA LEU A 50 -12.17 -3.56 1.96
C LEU A 50 -13.32 -4.44 2.47
N ASP A 51 -14.42 -3.79 2.87
CA ASP A 51 -15.67 -4.42 3.24
C ASP A 51 -16.81 -3.88 2.37
N PRO A 52 -17.74 -4.73 1.93
CA PRO A 52 -18.90 -4.27 1.18
C PRO A 52 -19.85 -3.44 2.07
N ARG A 53 -19.78 -3.63 3.38
CA ARG A 53 -20.53 -2.89 4.41
C ARG A 53 -19.63 -2.68 5.62
N PRO A 54 -18.97 -1.51 5.74
CA PRO A 54 -18.08 -1.21 6.86
C PRO A 54 -18.83 -1.19 8.19
N VAL A 55 -18.37 -1.98 9.16
CA VAL A 55 -18.85 -1.93 10.55
C VAL A 55 -18.03 -0.92 11.36
N ASP A 56 -16.71 -0.93 11.16
CA ASP A 56 -15.85 0.16 11.63
C ASP A 56 -16.08 1.38 10.74
N LEU A 57 -16.52 2.47 11.37
CA LEU A 57 -16.85 3.71 10.69
C LEU A 57 -15.60 4.53 10.33
N GLY A 58 -14.42 4.21 10.87
CA GLY A 58 -13.20 4.98 10.66
C GLY A 58 -13.42 6.47 10.94
N MET A 59 -13.08 7.32 9.97
CA MET A 59 -13.29 8.77 10.06
C MET A 59 -14.73 9.16 10.41
N GLY A 60 -15.73 8.44 9.90
CA GLY A 60 -17.14 8.71 10.16
C GLY A 60 -17.52 8.62 11.64
N GLY A 61 -16.87 7.72 12.39
CA GLY A 61 -17.07 7.61 13.84
C GLY A 61 -16.56 8.81 14.61
N TYR A 62 -15.55 9.51 14.09
CA TYR A 62 -15.02 10.75 14.67
C TYR A 62 -15.83 11.98 14.26
N THR A 63 -16.22 12.08 12.98
CA THR A 63 -16.88 13.29 12.46
C THR A 63 -18.39 13.28 12.60
N GLY A 64 -19.02 12.10 12.80
CA GLY A 64 -20.48 11.95 12.84
C GLY A 64 -21.18 12.15 11.48
N ARG A 65 -20.42 12.14 10.39
CA ARG A 65 -20.88 12.41 9.02
C ARG A 65 -20.97 11.10 8.23
N PRO A 66 -22.16 10.66 7.78
CA PRO A 66 -22.32 9.38 7.09
C PRO A 66 -21.43 9.18 5.86
N GLU A 67 -21.12 10.26 5.13
CA GLU A 67 -20.25 10.27 3.95
C GLU A 67 -18.77 9.94 4.27
N HIS A 68 -18.39 9.98 5.54
CA HIS A 68 -17.05 9.63 6.00
C HIS A 68 -16.95 8.19 6.53
N ASN A 69 -18.07 7.45 6.61
CA ASN A 69 -18.08 6.09 7.14
C ASN A 69 -17.20 5.15 6.30
N GLY A 70 -16.38 4.35 6.98
CA GLY A 70 -15.48 3.36 6.38
C GLY A 70 -14.23 3.96 5.74
N ARG A 71 -13.98 5.27 5.90
CA ARG A 71 -12.77 5.93 5.40
C ARG A 71 -11.65 5.86 6.43
N PHE A 72 -10.49 5.40 5.98
CA PHE A 72 -9.28 5.33 6.79
C PHE A 72 -8.15 6.12 6.14
N LYS A 73 -7.25 6.64 6.96
CA LYS A 73 -6.07 7.35 6.47
C LYS A 73 -5.21 6.41 5.62
N THR A 74 -4.76 6.88 4.47
CA THR A 74 -3.74 6.20 3.65
C THR A 74 -2.44 6.07 4.46
N PRO A 75 -1.96 4.84 4.77
CA PRO A 75 -0.72 4.67 5.51
C PRO A 75 0.50 4.94 4.62
N THR A 76 1.63 5.26 5.25
CA THR A 76 2.93 5.19 4.58
C THR A 76 3.26 3.75 4.20
N LEU A 77 3.89 3.57 3.04
CA LEU A 77 4.45 2.27 2.64
C LEU A 77 5.94 2.11 2.96
N ARG A 78 6.57 3.11 3.60
CA ARG A 78 7.94 2.96 4.10
C ARG A 78 7.97 1.90 5.20
N ASN A 79 8.90 0.95 5.08
CA ASN A 79 9.01 -0.21 5.96
C ASN A 79 7.76 -1.13 6.01
N ILE A 80 6.90 -1.10 4.98
CA ILE A 80 5.67 -1.90 4.97
C ILE A 80 5.94 -3.42 5.08
N ALA A 81 7.09 -3.92 4.60
CA ALA A 81 7.43 -5.34 4.75
C ALA A 81 7.69 -5.76 6.22
N ALA A 82 7.87 -4.81 7.14
CA ALA A 82 8.17 -5.06 8.56
C ALA A 82 6.99 -4.80 9.50
N SER A 83 5.80 -4.51 8.96
CA SER A 83 4.64 -4.07 9.74
C SER A 83 3.42 -5.00 9.61
N SER A 84 3.64 -6.29 9.32
CA SER A 84 2.52 -7.23 9.34
C SER A 84 1.91 -7.35 10.74
N PRO A 85 0.59 -7.60 10.86
CA PRO A 85 -0.39 -7.77 9.79
C PRO A 85 -0.87 -6.45 9.16
N TYR A 86 -1.59 -6.54 8.03
CA TYR A 86 -1.96 -5.42 7.15
C TYR A 86 -3.45 -5.08 7.18
N MET A 87 -3.76 -3.88 6.65
CA MET A 87 -5.05 -3.19 6.71
C MET A 87 -5.38 -2.65 8.10
N HIS A 88 -6.45 -1.85 8.21
CA HIS A 88 -6.84 -1.20 9.46
C HIS A 88 -7.25 -2.20 10.55
N ASP A 89 -7.62 -3.42 10.17
CA ASP A 89 -8.07 -4.48 11.07
C ASP A 89 -7.13 -5.69 11.12
N GLY A 90 -5.97 -5.63 10.45
CA GLY A 90 -4.97 -6.69 10.51
C GLY A 90 -5.37 -8.00 9.83
N ARG A 91 -6.37 -8.03 8.94
CA ARG A 91 -6.89 -9.28 8.37
C ARG A 91 -5.93 -10.00 7.40
N PHE A 92 -4.93 -9.30 6.87
CA PHE A 92 -3.96 -9.88 5.93
C PHE A 92 -2.61 -10.09 6.62
N ALA A 93 -2.05 -11.28 6.51
CA ALA A 93 -0.76 -11.62 7.12
C ALA A 93 0.43 -11.22 6.21
N THR A 94 0.19 -11.09 4.90
CA THR A 94 1.24 -10.92 3.90
C THR A 94 0.97 -9.76 2.93
N LEU A 95 2.04 -9.16 2.39
CA LEU A 95 1.92 -8.17 1.31
C LEU A 95 1.27 -8.77 0.06
N ARG A 96 1.44 -10.07 -0.17
CA ARG A 96 0.82 -10.75 -1.30
C ARG A 96 -0.71 -10.72 -1.19
N GLU A 97 -1.27 -10.97 -0.01
CA GLU A 97 -2.72 -10.89 0.22
C GLU A 97 -3.27 -9.47 0.03
N VAL A 98 -2.48 -8.44 0.37
CA VAL A 98 -2.80 -7.02 0.11
C VAL A 98 -2.87 -6.78 -1.41
N VAL A 99 -1.84 -7.19 -2.15
CA VAL A 99 -1.82 -7.03 -3.62
C VAL A 99 -2.94 -7.82 -4.29
N ASP A 100 -3.22 -9.05 -3.83
CA ASP A 100 -4.34 -9.87 -4.32
C ASP A 100 -5.70 -9.24 -4.00
N PHE A 101 -5.83 -8.52 -2.88
CA PHE A 101 -7.04 -7.76 -2.60
C PHE A 101 -7.27 -6.68 -3.65
N TYR A 102 -6.26 -5.85 -3.93
CA TYR A 102 -6.36 -4.82 -4.97
C TYR A 102 -6.54 -5.43 -6.36
N ALA A 103 -5.98 -6.61 -6.65
CA ALA A 103 -6.15 -7.22 -7.96
C ALA A 103 -7.58 -7.74 -8.21
N ASP A 104 -8.21 -8.37 -7.20
CA ASP A 104 -9.40 -9.21 -7.45
C ASP A 104 -10.58 -8.99 -6.49
N ARG A 105 -10.38 -8.37 -5.32
CA ARG A 105 -11.34 -8.45 -4.19
C ARG A 105 -11.89 -7.11 -3.72
N VAL A 106 -11.61 -6.04 -4.44
CA VAL A 106 -12.14 -4.70 -4.14
C VAL A 106 -13.67 -4.69 -4.30
N HIS A 107 -14.39 -4.30 -3.24
CA HIS A 107 -15.84 -4.10 -3.28
C HIS A 107 -16.17 -2.70 -3.82
N VAL A 108 -16.22 -2.56 -5.15
CA VAL A 108 -16.46 -1.28 -5.83
C VAL A 108 -17.83 -0.64 -5.55
N ASP A 109 -18.79 -1.43 -5.09
CA ASP A 109 -20.14 -1.00 -4.68
C ASP A 109 -20.25 -0.66 -3.19
N ALA A 110 -19.14 -0.69 -2.44
CA ALA A 110 -19.13 -0.32 -1.03
C ALA A 110 -19.60 1.14 -0.84
N PRO A 111 -20.33 1.46 0.25
CA PRO A 111 -20.72 2.84 0.54
C PRO A 111 -19.48 3.72 0.74
N ASN A 112 -19.53 4.97 0.26
CA ASN A 112 -18.44 5.93 0.33
C ASN A 112 -17.13 5.48 -0.35
N PHE A 113 -17.20 4.50 -1.27
CA PHE A 113 -16.05 4.06 -2.07
C PHE A 113 -15.33 5.24 -2.72
N ASP A 114 -14.01 5.27 -2.63
CA ASP A 114 -13.23 6.44 -3.02
C ASP A 114 -13.14 6.63 -4.54
N ASP A 115 -13.22 7.88 -5.00
CA ASP A 115 -13.16 8.22 -6.42
C ASP A 115 -11.74 8.07 -7.00
N HIS A 116 -10.67 8.12 -6.19
CA HIS A 116 -9.32 7.78 -6.66
C HIS A 116 -9.24 6.31 -7.10
N MET A 117 -10.14 5.45 -6.63
CA MET A 117 -10.24 4.05 -7.04
C MET A 117 -11.13 3.83 -8.27
N PHE A 118 -11.42 4.87 -9.07
CA PHE A 118 -12.27 4.76 -10.25
C PHE A 118 -11.77 3.73 -11.29
N ALA A 119 -10.45 3.51 -11.38
CA ALA A 119 -9.88 2.46 -12.24
C ALA A 119 -10.41 1.04 -11.92
N TRP A 120 -10.72 0.76 -10.65
CA TRP A 120 -11.32 -0.51 -10.23
C TRP A 120 -12.78 -0.63 -10.65
N LYS A 121 -13.56 0.46 -10.53
CA LYS A 121 -14.94 0.52 -11.03
C LYS A 121 -15.02 0.24 -12.52
N LEU A 122 -14.03 0.70 -13.28
CA LEU A 122 -13.92 0.46 -14.72
C LEU A 122 -13.28 -0.89 -15.08
N GLY A 123 -12.80 -1.67 -14.10
CA GLY A 123 -12.11 -2.94 -14.34
C GLY A 123 -10.79 -2.77 -15.11
N LEU A 124 -10.11 -1.63 -14.96
CA LEU A 124 -8.85 -1.33 -15.64
C LEU A 124 -7.62 -1.94 -14.94
N VAL A 125 -7.72 -2.16 -13.62
CA VAL A 125 -6.67 -2.79 -12.84
C VAL A 125 -6.74 -4.31 -13.04
N LYS A 126 -5.91 -4.83 -13.94
CA LYS A 126 -5.81 -6.26 -14.25
C LYS A 126 -4.37 -6.73 -14.09
N LEU A 127 -4.07 -7.36 -12.97
CA LEU A 127 -2.73 -7.83 -12.63
C LEU A 127 -2.65 -9.35 -12.75
N ASP A 128 -1.70 -9.87 -13.53
CA ASP A 128 -1.41 -11.30 -13.55
C ASP A 128 -0.56 -11.74 -12.34
N GLY A 129 -0.31 -13.04 -12.22
CA GLY A 129 0.44 -13.60 -11.09
C GLY A 129 1.85 -13.01 -10.92
N GLY A 130 2.56 -12.78 -12.04
CA GLY A 130 3.92 -12.26 -12.05
C GLY A 130 3.97 -10.76 -11.76
N GLU A 131 3.02 -9.99 -12.28
CA GLU A 131 2.89 -8.56 -11.97
C GLU A 131 2.63 -8.33 -10.49
N ARG A 132 1.79 -9.17 -9.88
CA ARG A 132 1.54 -9.13 -8.43
C ARG A 132 2.80 -9.47 -7.62
N ASP A 133 3.58 -10.44 -8.06
CA ASP A 133 4.85 -10.79 -7.40
C ASP A 133 5.88 -9.65 -7.51
N ASP A 134 5.99 -9.02 -8.69
CA ASP A 134 6.86 -7.88 -8.91
C ASP A 134 6.47 -6.68 -8.04
N LEU A 135 5.16 -6.39 -7.89
CA LEU A 135 4.67 -5.39 -6.94
C LEU A 135 5.09 -5.70 -5.50
N VAL A 136 4.95 -6.95 -5.05
CA VAL A 136 5.43 -7.36 -3.71
C VAL A 136 6.94 -7.09 -3.58
N ARG A 137 7.75 -7.44 -4.59
CA ARG A 137 9.19 -7.17 -4.58
C ARG A 137 9.47 -5.67 -4.44
N PHE A 138 8.72 -4.83 -5.16
CA PHE A 138 8.87 -3.38 -5.05
C PHE A 138 8.52 -2.86 -3.65
N LEU A 139 7.44 -3.35 -3.04
CA LEU A 139 7.07 -2.98 -1.66
C LEU A 139 8.16 -3.38 -0.64
N GLU A 140 8.79 -4.54 -0.81
CA GLU A 140 9.95 -4.95 0.00
C GLU A 140 11.12 -3.97 -0.15
N ALA A 141 11.30 -3.37 -1.33
CA ALA A 141 12.37 -2.39 -1.61
C ALA A 141 12.23 -1.06 -0.86
N LEU A 142 11.04 -0.79 -0.29
CA LEU A 142 10.72 0.39 0.53
C LEU A 142 11.17 0.22 2.00
N THR A 143 11.86 -0.88 2.32
CA THR A 143 12.35 -1.18 3.66
C THR A 143 13.76 -0.64 3.88
N ASP A 144 13.97 0.05 5.00
CA ASP A 144 15.29 0.44 5.50
C ASP A 144 15.91 -0.68 6.34
N SER A 145 16.50 -1.67 5.67
CA SER A 145 17.18 -2.77 6.35
C SER A 145 18.40 -2.33 7.16
N SER A 146 19.05 -1.22 6.80
CA SER A 146 20.18 -0.67 7.58
C SER A 146 19.72 -0.21 8.95
N PHE A 147 18.59 0.49 9.03
CA PHE A 147 18.00 0.91 10.30
C PHE A 147 17.48 -0.29 11.11
N LEU A 148 16.72 -1.18 10.47
CA LEU A 148 16.09 -2.32 11.17
C LEU A 148 17.10 -3.34 11.72
N LEU A 149 18.27 -3.47 11.11
CA LEU A 149 19.31 -4.43 11.50
C LEU A 149 20.45 -3.78 12.29
N ALA A 150 20.44 -2.46 12.47
CA ALA A 150 21.48 -1.73 13.19
C ALA A 150 21.46 -2.07 14.69
N PRO A 151 22.55 -2.64 15.24
CA PRO A 151 22.61 -3.02 16.66
C PRO A 151 22.39 -1.82 17.60
N GLU A 152 22.77 -0.61 17.20
CA GLU A 152 22.58 0.61 17.98
C GLU A 152 21.11 0.98 18.23
N PHE A 153 20.18 0.47 17.41
CA PHE A 153 18.73 0.66 17.59
C PHE A 153 18.03 -0.58 18.15
N GLY A 154 18.81 -1.59 18.55
CA GLY A 154 18.32 -2.78 19.24
C GLY A 154 17.86 -2.48 20.68
N PRO A 155 17.26 -3.48 21.35
CA PRO A 155 16.90 -3.34 22.76
C PRO A 155 18.11 -2.93 23.60
N PRO A 156 18.00 -1.96 24.51
CA PRO A 156 19.12 -1.54 25.33
C PRO A 156 19.64 -2.71 26.20
N GLY A 157 20.93 -3.02 26.09
CA GLY A 157 21.65 -3.92 27.02
C GLY A 157 21.81 -5.39 26.61
N LYS A 158 22.24 -5.68 25.38
CA LYS A 158 22.91 -6.96 25.07
C LYS A 158 24.42 -6.76 24.90
#